data_AF-A0A7C6TEV3-F1
#
_entry.id   AF-A0A7C6TEV3-F1
#
_cell.length_a   1.000
_cell.length_b   1.000
_cell.length_c   1.000
_cell.angle_alpha   90.00
_cell.angle_beta   90.00
_cell.angle_gamma   90.00
#
_symmetry.space_group_name_H-M   'P 1'
#
loop_
_entity.id
_entity.type
_entity.pdbx_description
1 polymer ?
#
loop_
_entity_poly.entity_id
_entity_poly.type
_entity_poly.pdbx_seq_one_letter_code
_entity_poly.pdbx_strand_id
1 'polypeptide(L)'
;MDQPTYARFRDALLALPERLPGWALVPYPTTYDAERLLADGLADAALTWAADPPPGATLLRAEPYAAAFHVTYPEREVSLDRLAALARGEDPHRTLVVAPGGREAVRHLLGVKPGDALELADWESAKEYVAIHPEAWALLPWEAIDFRVRALPVDGARPDPRDGDGSPLVRRLWLLAARGDVQPLEGALIAALRYELPPVVELVAVGDIMLGRTVGRLIAGDSVRYPFEGEGILPILQGADVAFGNLECPISDRGSPVSKTYTFRADPAAVEGLVWAGMDVLSLANNHLGDYGVDAVYDTLRHLAESGLGVTGAGETEDAAHAPHIVEVGELRLAFLAFNQIHPKTFAATGALPGLAWMEMELMTAAVRAARRLADVVIISCHWGIEYSAYPTADQMRISQALADAGADLVIGHHPHVVQGVHYHTETFTVYSLGNFIFDIDLTAESLQGAMLRCLLDATGVKTVEMIPVAIVGCRPEIMPPEHAETVLARMERVTRESRGLPAPR
;
A
#
# COMPACT_ATOMS: atom_id res chain seq x y z
N MET A 1 -3.18 25.51 -10.10
CA MET A 1 -2.82 24.32 -9.29
C MET A 1 -4.01 24.04 -8.39
N ASP A 2 -4.81 23.04 -8.74
CA ASP A 2 -6.07 22.70 -8.04
C ASP A 2 -5.88 21.54 -7.04
N GLN A 3 -4.63 21.26 -6.64
CA GLN A 3 -4.36 20.29 -5.60
C GLN A 3 -4.39 20.96 -4.21
N PRO A 4 -5.04 20.35 -3.20
CA PRO A 4 -5.32 20.98 -1.90
C PRO A 4 -4.09 21.53 -1.18
N THR A 5 -2.91 20.92 -1.33
CA THR A 5 -1.69 21.41 -0.65
C THR A 5 -1.04 22.59 -1.38
N TYR A 6 -1.10 22.65 -2.71
CA TYR A 6 -0.66 23.82 -3.46
C TYR A 6 -1.64 24.99 -3.34
N ALA A 7 -2.93 24.72 -3.17
CA ALA A 7 -3.90 25.70 -2.74
C ALA A 7 -3.55 26.22 -1.34
N ARG A 8 -3.30 25.35 -0.35
CA ARG A 8 -2.84 25.75 0.98
C ARG A 8 -1.54 26.56 0.96
N PHE A 9 -0.56 26.16 0.15
CA PHE A 9 0.69 26.91 -0.03
C PHE A 9 0.46 28.29 -0.64
N ARG A 10 -0.32 28.37 -1.72
CA ARG A 10 -0.70 29.64 -2.35
C ARG A 10 -1.48 30.52 -1.37
N ASP A 11 -2.45 29.96 -0.68
CA ASP A 11 -3.32 30.68 0.25
C ASP A 11 -2.52 31.15 1.47
N ALA A 12 -1.56 30.34 1.96
CA ALA A 12 -0.60 30.74 2.97
C ALA A 12 0.26 31.92 2.50
N LEU A 13 0.79 31.88 1.27
CA LEU A 13 1.54 32.99 0.68
C LEU A 13 0.67 34.26 0.52
N LEU A 14 -0.58 34.12 0.10
CA LEU A 14 -1.52 35.24 -0.06
C LEU A 14 -1.95 35.84 1.28
N ALA A 15 -1.96 35.05 2.35
CA ALA A 15 -2.25 35.51 3.71
C ALA A 15 -1.03 36.11 4.43
N LEU A 16 0.19 35.96 3.89
CA LEU A 16 1.42 36.50 4.50
C LEU A 16 1.38 38.01 4.78
N PRO A 17 0.83 38.89 3.91
CA PRO A 17 0.78 40.32 4.18
C PRO A 17 0.01 40.69 5.46
N GLU A 18 -1.00 39.89 5.85
CA GLU A 18 -1.73 40.07 7.11
C GLU A 18 -0.89 39.68 8.32
N ARG A 19 0.03 38.72 8.15
CA ARG A 19 0.92 38.18 9.19
C ARG A 19 2.22 38.98 9.31
N LEU A 20 2.59 39.73 8.27
CA LEU A 20 3.88 40.41 8.13
C LEU A 20 3.69 41.88 7.68
N PRO A 21 3.13 42.74 8.55
CA PRO A 21 2.98 44.15 8.22
C PRO A 21 4.35 44.80 7.93
N GLY A 22 4.47 45.43 6.76
CA GLY A 22 5.72 46.05 6.29
C GLY A 22 6.50 45.24 5.25
N TRP A 23 6.09 44.00 4.97
CA TRP A 23 6.66 43.15 3.93
C TRP A 23 5.67 42.97 2.76
N ALA A 24 6.20 42.86 1.54
CA ALA A 24 5.41 42.54 0.35
C ALA A 24 6.07 41.37 -0.40
N LEU A 25 5.26 40.37 -0.76
CA LEU A 25 5.72 39.25 -1.59
C LEU A 25 5.62 39.66 -3.07
N VAL A 26 6.75 39.64 -3.77
CA VAL A 26 6.82 40.02 -5.20
C VAL A 26 7.28 38.81 -6.02
N PRO A 27 6.44 38.24 -6.89
CA PRO A 27 6.90 37.21 -7.82
C PRO A 27 7.87 37.86 -8.82
N TYR A 28 9.02 37.22 -9.04
CA TYR A 28 10.03 37.70 -9.98
C TYR A 28 10.18 36.74 -11.17
N PRO A 29 10.63 37.24 -12.35
CA PRO A 29 10.81 36.40 -13.53
C PRO A 29 11.92 35.36 -13.30
N THR A 30 11.78 34.18 -13.90
CA THR A 30 12.78 33.09 -13.86
C THR A 30 14.17 33.46 -14.42
N THR A 31 14.34 34.66 -14.98
CA THR A 31 15.62 35.20 -15.45
C THR A 31 16.46 35.82 -14.33
N TYR A 32 15.91 36.00 -13.13
CA TYR A 32 16.66 36.38 -11.93
C TYR A 32 16.77 35.18 -10.99
N ASP A 33 17.95 34.96 -10.42
CA ASP A 33 18.11 34.08 -9.26
C ASP A 33 17.98 34.89 -7.96
N ALA A 34 17.68 34.19 -6.87
CA ALA A 34 17.46 34.80 -5.55
C ALA A 34 18.70 35.56 -5.03
N GLU A 35 19.90 35.02 -5.28
CA GLU A 35 21.15 35.62 -4.83
C GLU A 35 21.40 36.97 -5.50
N ARG A 36 21.13 37.07 -6.80
CA ARG A 36 21.28 38.31 -7.57
C ARG A 36 20.30 39.39 -7.15
N LEU A 37 19.05 39.03 -6.84
CA LEU A 37 18.06 39.99 -6.31
C LEU A 37 18.54 40.64 -5.01
N LEU A 38 19.15 39.83 -4.13
CA LEU A 38 19.71 40.29 -2.87
C LEU A 38 20.98 41.14 -3.07
N ALA A 39 21.87 40.69 -3.95
CA ALA A 39 23.12 41.39 -4.27
C ALA A 39 22.86 42.77 -4.88
N ASP A 40 21.88 42.88 -5.79
CA ASP A 40 21.50 44.13 -6.44
C ASP A 40 20.65 45.04 -5.52
N GLY A 41 20.30 44.58 -4.32
CA GLY A 41 19.47 45.34 -3.36
C GLY A 41 18.03 45.54 -3.81
N LEU A 42 17.54 44.66 -4.69
CA LEU A 42 16.17 44.67 -5.21
C LEU A 42 15.18 43.98 -4.26
N ALA A 43 15.68 43.21 -3.31
CA ALA A 43 14.90 42.58 -2.25
C ALA A 43 15.70 42.54 -0.92
N ASP A 44 14.99 42.56 0.20
CA ASP A 44 15.59 42.38 1.54
C ASP A 44 15.75 40.89 1.90
N ALA A 45 14.86 40.05 1.36
CA ALA A 45 14.87 38.59 1.48
C ALA A 45 14.34 37.95 0.18
N ALA A 46 14.77 36.72 -0.11
CA ALA A 46 14.37 35.97 -1.30
C ALA A 46 14.04 34.52 -0.96
N LEU A 47 13.04 33.97 -1.63
CA LEU A 47 12.66 32.57 -1.53
C LEU A 47 13.19 31.82 -2.74
N THR A 48 13.93 30.73 -2.53
CA THR A 48 14.45 29.92 -3.64
C THR A 48 14.25 28.43 -3.40
N TRP A 49 13.99 27.70 -4.47
CA TRP A 49 14.00 26.24 -4.43
C TRP A 49 15.40 25.74 -4.79
N ALA A 50 15.92 24.78 -4.02
CA ALA A 50 17.20 24.14 -4.29
C ALA A 50 17.26 22.78 -3.60
N ALA A 51 18.02 21.83 -4.15
CA ALA A 51 18.29 20.54 -3.48
C ALA A 51 19.06 20.75 -2.17
N ASP A 52 20.15 21.51 -2.28
CA ASP A 52 21.09 21.82 -1.21
C ASP A 52 20.87 23.23 -0.64
N PRO A 53 21.21 23.46 0.64
CA PRO A 53 21.13 24.77 1.26
C PRO A 53 22.06 25.78 0.59
N PRO A 54 21.54 26.91 0.10
CA PRO A 54 22.37 28.06 -0.23
C PRO A 54 23.07 28.61 1.03
N PRO A 55 24.25 29.25 0.92
CA PRO A 55 24.97 29.76 2.08
C PRO A 55 24.12 30.73 2.92
N GLY A 56 23.99 30.46 4.22
CA GLY A 56 23.25 31.29 5.17
C GLY A 56 21.73 31.25 5.02
N ALA A 57 21.19 30.27 4.27
CA ALA A 57 19.76 30.12 4.07
C ALA A 57 19.08 29.30 5.17
N THR A 58 17.82 29.63 5.46
CA THR A 58 16.95 28.87 6.37
C THR A 58 15.99 27.99 5.57
N LEU A 59 15.84 26.73 5.97
CA LEU A 59 14.83 25.82 5.41
C LEU A 59 13.43 26.25 5.85
N LEU A 60 12.55 26.55 4.90
CA LEU A 60 11.15 26.87 5.18
C LEU A 60 10.22 25.66 4.99
N ARG A 61 10.54 24.81 4.01
CA ARG A 61 9.66 23.73 3.56
C ARG A 61 10.45 22.63 2.86
N ALA A 62 10.15 21.39 3.20
CA ALA A 62 10.64 20.20 2.51
C ALA A 62 9.43 19.46 1.92
N GLU A 63 9.37 19.36 0.60
CA GLU A 63 8.28 18.68 -0.13
C GLU A 63 8.77 17.32 -0.63
N PRO A 64 8.28 16.21 -0.07
CA PRO A 64 8.62 14.89 -0.58
C PRO A 64 8.01 14.65 -1.96
N TYR A 65 8.81 14.08 -2.84
CA TYR A 65 8.41 13.57 -4.14
C TYR A 65 8.65 12.06 -4.18
N ALA A 66 7.91 11.39 -5.04
CA ALA A 66 8.10 9.98 -5.34
C ALA A 66 8.31 9.79 -6.84
N ALA A 67 9.18 8.83 -7.18
CA ALA A 67 9.24 8.28 -8.52
C ALA A 67 8.05 7.32 -8.68
N ALA A 68 7.13 7.68 -9.58
CA ALA A 68 5.88 6.98 -9.82
C ALA A 68 5.95 6.16 -11.11
N PHE A 69 5.49 4.92 -11.00
CA PHE A 69 5.53 3.90 -12.03
C PHE A 69 4.18 3.24 -12.16
N HIS A 70 3.95 2.60 -13.30
CA HIS A 70 2.84 1.67 -13.46
C HIS A 70 2.94 0.53 -12.43
N VAL A 71 1.81 0.08 -11.89
CA VAL A 71 1.78 -0.91 -10.79
C VAL A 71 2.42 -2.27 -11.12
N THR A 72 2.55 -2.57 -12.41
CA THR A 72 3.14 -3.81 -12.92
C THR A 72 4.58 -3.64 -13.40
N TYR A 73 5.18 -2.48 -13.17
CA TYR A 73 6.61 -2.28 -13.42
C TYR A 73 7.42 -3.29 -12.58
N PRO A 74 8.33 -4.09 -13.17
CA PRO A 74 8.87 -5.27 -12.50
C PRO A 74 10.01 -4.97 -11.52
N GLU A 75 10.71 -3.85 -11.68
CA GLU A 75 11.82 -3.51 -10.78
C GLU A 75 11.31 -3.14 -9.38
N ARG A 76 12.20 -3.29 -8.39
CA ARG A 76 11.91 -2.98 -6.97
C ARG A 76 12.54 -1.68 -6.50
N GLU A 77 13.43 -1.10 -7.29
CA GLU A 77 14.09 0.17 -7.01
C GLU A 77 14.50 0.84 -8.32
N VAL A 78 14.82 2.12 -8.23
CA VAL A 78 15.39 2.90 -9.32
C VAL A 78 16.55 3.74 -8.78
N SER A 79 17.59 4.00 -9.57
CA SER A 79 18.62 4.94 -9.15
C SER A 79 18.30 6.37 -9.55
N LEU A 80 18.80 7.35 -8.79
CA LEU A 80 18.67 8.76 -9.14
C LEU A 80 19.32 9.04 -10.51
N ASP A 81 20.44 8.39 -10.81
CA ASP A 81 21.13 8.47 -12.10
C ASP A 81 20.23 8.04 -13.26
N ARG A 82 19.45 6.97 -13.09
CA ARG A 82 18.53 6.46 -14.12
C ARG A 82 17.36 7.41 -14.34
N LEU A 83 16.83 8.01 -13.26
CA LEU A 83 15.83 9.07 -13.36
C LEU A 83 16.38 10.30 -14.08
N ALA A 84 17.62 10.70 -13.78
CA ALA A 84 18.29 11.83 -14.42
C ALA A 84 18.57 11.58 -15.91
N ALA A 85 18.97 10.36 -16.27
CA ALA A 85 19.14 9.94 -17.67
C ALA A 85 17.82 10.02 -18.45
N LEU A 86 16.73 9.51 -17.87
CA LEU A 86 15.39 9.64 -18.45
C LEU A 86 15.03 11.13 -18.65
N ALA A 87 15.24 11.97 -17.65
CA ALA A 87 14.94 13.39 -17.74
C ALA A 87 15.74 14.12 -18.84
N ARG A 88 16.97 13.67 -19.13
CA ARG A 88 17.79 14.18 -20.24
C ARG A 88 17.37 13.65 -21.61
N GLY A 89 16.42 12.70 -21.68
CA GLY A 89 15.97 12.06 -22.93
C GLY A 89 16.91 10.95 -23.41
N GLU A 90 17.70 10.35 -22.52
CA GLU A 90 18.68 9.32 -22.86
C GLU A 90 18.07 7.92 -22.98
N ASP A 91 16.82 7.73 -22.51
CA ASP A 91 16.05 6.48 -22.67
C ASP A 91 14.93 6.68 -23.71
N PRO A 92 15.08 6.17 -24.95
CA PRO A 92 14.09 6.36 -26.02
C PRO A 92 12.85 5.46 -25.86
N HIS A 93 12.84 4.53 -24.89
CA HIS A 93 11.74 3.59 -24.67
C HIS A 93 10.84 4.01 -23.51
N ARG A 94 11.18 5.10 -22.82
CA ARG A 94 10.46 5.61 -21.65
C ARG A 94 10.07 7.05 -21.88
N THR A 95 8.94 7.44 -21.30
CA THR A 95 8.47 8.84 -21.34
C THR A 95 8.50 9.42 -19.95
N LEU A 96 9.22 10.53 -19.76
CA LEU A 96 9.08 11.32 -18.54
C LEU A 96 7.80 12.14 -18.63
N VAL A 97 6.91 11.96 -17.66
CA VAL A 97 5.64 12.66 -17.52
C VAL A 97 5.77 13.71 -16.42
N VAL A 98 5.32 14.93 -16.71
CA VAL A 98 5.30 16.05 -15.77
C VAL A 98 3.96 16.79 -15.85
N ALA A 99 3.62 17.53 -14.78
CA ALA A 99 2.53 18.49 -14.77
C ALA A 99 3.07 19.93 -14.79
N PRO A 100 2.24 20.99 -14.80
CA PRO A 100 2.73 22.37 -14.81
C PRO A 100 3.60 22.66 -13.58
N GLY A 101 4.81 23.19 -13.82
CA GLY A 101 5.85 23.37 -12.79
C GLY A 101 6.70 22.12 -12.52
N GLY A 102 6.33 20.94 -13.04
CA GLY A 102 7.06 19.69 -12.87
C GLY A 102 8.44 19.69 -13.54
N ARG A 103 8.60 20.42 -14.67
CA ARG A 103 9.93 20.62 -15.28
C ARG A 103 10.92 21.30 -14.34
N GLU A 104 10.44 22.21 -13.51
CA GLU A 104 11.27 22.89 -12.51
C GLU A 104 11.54 21.98 -11.31
N ALA A 105 10.54 21.20 -10.88
CA ALA A 105 10.74 20.16 -9.87
C ALA A 105 11.83 19.16 -10.28
N VAL A 106 11.82 18.70 -11.54
CA VAL A 106 12.87 17.81 -12.08
C VAL A 106 14.27 18.44 -11.98
N ARG A 107 14.41 19.74 -12.27
CA ARG A 107 15.70 20.44 -12.11
C ARG A 107 16.17 20.44 -10.67
N HIS A 108 15.27 20.74 -9.74
CA HIS A 108 15.62 20.78 -8.31
C HIS A 108 15.91 19.40 -7.74
N LEU A 109 15.19 18.37 -8.17
CA LEU A 109 15.32 17.02 -7.62
C LEU A 109 16.50 16.26 -8.24
N LEU A 110 16.73 16.41 -9.54
CA LEU A 110 17.69 15.60 -10.29
C LEU A 110 18.92 16.39 -10.77
N GLY A 111 18.95 17.71 -10.58
CA GLY A 111 20.05 18.57 -11.05
C GLY A 111 20.17 18.67 -12.58
N VAL A 112 19.15 18.25 -13.34
CA VAL A 112 19.17 18.25 -14.81
C VAL A 112 18.03 19.04 -15.42
N LYS A 113 18.28 19.64 -16.59
CA LYS A 113 17.24 20.32 -17.36
C LYS A 113 16.44 19.27 -18.16
N PRO A 114 15.13 19.09 -17.90
CA PRO A 114 14.34 18.10 -18.62
C PRO A 114 14.20 18.49 -20.10
N GLY A 115 14.49 17.53 -20.98
CA GLY A 115 14.33 17.64 -22.44
C GLY A 115 12.88 17.41 -22.87
N ASP A 116 12.62 16.24 -23.42
CA ASP A 116 11.37 15.85 -24.09
C ASP A 116 10.27 15.34 -23.15
N ALA A 117 10.22 15.87 -21.92
CA ALA A 117 9.17 15.50 -20.96
C ALA A 117 7.76 15.85 -21.49
N LEU A 118 6.85 14.89 -21.43
CA LEU A 118 5.44 15.07 -21.75
C LEU A 118 4.76 15.84 -20.62
N GLU A 119 4.28 17.05 -20.91
CA GLU A 119 3.62 17.91 -19.92
C GLU A 119 2.09 17.81 -20.04
N LEU A 120 1.45 17.42 -18.94
CA LEU A 120 0.00 17.23 -18.82
C LEU A 120 -0.63 18.45 -18.12
N ALA A 121 -1.97 18.53 -18.11
CA ALA A 121 -2.69 19.68 -17.58
C ALA A 121 -2.50 19.87 -16.06
N ASP A 122 -2.39 18.77 -15.31
CA ASP A 122 -2.23 18.74 -13.86
C ASP A 122 -1.64 17.40 -13.38
N TRP A 123 -1.39 17.32 -12.08
CA TRP A 123 -0.82 16.13 -11.44
C TRP A 123 -1.75 14.91 -11.47
N GLU A 124 -3.07 15.12 -11.47
CA GLU A 124 -4.03 14.02 -11.60
C GLU A 124 -3.94 13.39 -12.99
N SER A 125 -3.93 14.22 -14.03
CA SER A 125 -3.74 13.79 -15.43
C SER A 125 -2.40 13.09 -15.63
N ALA A 126 -1.32 13.58 -15.02
CA ALA A 126 0.00 12.96 -15.07
C ALA A 126 0.00 11.56 -14.42
N LYS A 127 -0.59 11.43 -13.24
CA LYS A 127 -0.74 10.14 -12.54
C LYS A 127 -1.60 9.15 -13.33
N GLU A 128 -2.76 9.58 -13.83
CA GLU A 128 -3.64 8.73 -14.64
C GLU A 128 -2.95 8.26 -15.92
N TYR A 129 -2.13 9.12 -16.53
CA TYR A 129 -1.32 8.73 -17.67
C TYR A 129 -0.35 7.60 -17.33
N VAL A 130 0.39 7.71 -16.22
CA VAL A 130 1.31 6.65 -15.74
C VAL A 130 0.55 5.36 -15.41
N ALA A 131 -0.64 5.47 -14.82
CA ALA A 131 -1.45 4.32 -14.43
C ALA A 131 -1.96 3.48 -15.62
N ILE A 132 -1.97 4.02 -16.84
CA ILE A 132 -2.45 3.30 -18.03
C ILE A 132 -1.36 3.06 -19.10
N HIS A 133 -0.20 3.74 -19.00
CA HIS A 133 0.95 3.65 -19.90
C HIS A 133 2.18 3.08 -19.17
N PRO A 134 2.47 1.76 -19.25
CA PRO A 134 3.58 1.11 -18.55
C PRO A 134 4.98 1.66 -18.85
N GLU A 135 5.16 2.35 -19.97
CA GLU A 135 6.40 3.02 -20.39
C GLU A 135 6.62 4.39 -19.74
N ALA A 136 5.57 4.97 -19.15
CA ALA A 136 5.59 6.32 -18.61
C ALA A 136 6.04 6.33 -17.14
N TRP A 137 6.99 7.20 -16.81
CA TRP A 137 7.42 7.46 -15.43
C TRP A 137 7.17 8.91 -15.08
N ALA A 138 6.87 9.19 -13.82
CA ALA A 138 6.70 10.56 -13.33
C ALA A 138 7.47 10.80 -12.03
N LEU A 139 7.85 12.05 -11.79
CA LEU A 139 8.16 12.53 -10.45
C LEU A 139 6.94 13.30 -9.94
N LEU A 140 6.23 12.71 -8.98
CA LEU A 140 5.00 13.28 -8.44
C LEU A 140 5.24 13.77 -7.01
N PRO A 141 4.67 14.91 -6.60
CA PRO A 141 4.62 15.27 -5.18
C PRO A 141 3.84 14.19 -4.41
N TRP A 142 4.23 13.91 -3.17
CA TRP A 142 3.62 12.86 -2.35
C TRP A 142 2.09 12.95 -2.24
N GLU A 143 1.53 14.15 -2.26
CA GLU A 143 0.08 14.35 -2.17
C GLU A 143 -0.65 13.91 -3.44
N ALA A 144 0.03 13.92 -4.59
CA ALA A 144 -0.53 13.42 -5.84
C ALA A 144 -0.48 11.89 -5.92
N ILE A 145 0.34 11.21 -5.11
CA ILE A 145 0.49 9.76 -5.11
C ILE A 145 -0.78 9.10 -4.54
N ASP A 146 -1.31 8.09 -5.22
CA ASP A 146 -2.32 7.17 -4.71
C ASP A 146 -2.11 5.76 -5.29
N PHE A 147 -2.93 4.80 -4.87
CA PHE A 147 -2.86 3.40 -5.28
C PHE A 147 -2.86 3.13 -6.80
N ARG A 148 -3.21 4.11 -7.65
CA ARG A 148 -3.15 3.98 -9.12
C ARG A 148 -1.71 3.89 -9.65
N VAL A 149 -0.74 4.32 -8.86
CA VAL A 149 0.68 4.27 -9.22
C VAL A 149 1.51 3.62 -8.11
N ARG A 150 2.59 2.97 -8.52
CA ARG A 150 3.59 2.42 -7.62
C ARG A 150 4.69 3.45 -7.40
N ALA A 151 4.97 3.80 -6.15
CA ALA A 151 6.14 4.55 -5.76
C ALA A 151 7.27 3.58 -5.41
N LEU A 152 8.44 3.75 -6.02
CA LEU A 152 9.59 2.88 -5.76
C LEU A 152 10.61 3.54 -4.83
N PRO A 153 11.38 2.73 -4.08
CA PRO A 153 12.63 3.16 -3.50
C PRO A 153 13.58 3.77 -4.53
N VAL A 154 14.30 4.81 -4.11
CA VAL A 154 15.33 5.49 -4.92
C VAL A 154 16.67 5.44 -4.19
N ASP A 155 17.67 4.82 -4.81
CA ASP A 155 18.99 4.57 -4.21
C ASP A 155 18.92 3.95 -2.80
N GLY A 156 17.97 3.01 -2.62
CA GLY A 156 17.72 2.31 -1.36
C GLY A 156 16.88 3.07 -0.33
N ALA A 157 16.60 4.37 -0.53
CA ALA A 157 15.68 5.12 0.32
C ALA A 157 14.23 4.79 -0.04
N ARG A 158 13.39 4.50 0.95
CA ARG A 158 11.98 4.13 0.70
C ARG A 158 11.21 5.38 0.22
N PRO A 159 10.10 5.19 -0.51
CA PRO A 159 9.22 6.30 -0.89
C PRO A 159 8.41 6.85 0.30
N ASP A 160 8.81 6.54 1.53
CA ASP A 160 8.11 6.93 2.75
C ASP A 160 8.38 8.41 3.04
N PRO A 161 7.36 9.28 3.07
CA PRO A 161 7.56 10.69 3.38
C PRO A 161 8.20 10.91 4.76
N ARG A 162 8.09 9.95 5.69
CA ARG A 162 8.73 9.99 7.02
C ARG A 162 10.25 9.95 6.97
N ASP A 163 10.83 9.41 5.89
CA ASP A 163 12.29 9.36 5.72
C ASP A 163 12.90 10.76 5.60
N GLY A 164 12.09 11.78 5.28
CA GLY A 164 12.48 13.18 5.31
C GLY A 164 13.76 13.43 4.52
N ASP A 165 14.80 13.93 5.19
CA ASP A 165 16.12 14.21 4.57
C ASP A 165 16.90 12.97 4.11
N GLY A 166 16.45 11.76 4.47
CA GLY A 166 17.01 10.49 3.96
C GLY A 166 16.57 10.15 2.54
N SER A 167 15.50 10.77 2.03
CA SER A 167 15.05 10.56 0.65
C SER A 167 15.80 11.48 -0.33
N PRO A 168 16.28 10.95 -1.47
CA PRO A 168 16.93 11.76 -2.50
C PRO A 168 15.92 12.64 -3.27
N LEU A 169 14.61 12.36 -3.16
CA LEU A 169 13.56 13.08 -3.88
C LEU A 169 12.81 14.04 -2.97
N VAL A 170 13.52 15.04 -2.43
CA VAL A 170 12.92 16.09 -1.61
C VAL A 170 13.21 17.46 -2.20
N ARG A 171 12.16 18.22 -2.50
CA ARG A 171 12.28 19.59 -2.97
C ARG A 171 12.28 20.54 -1.78
N ARG A 172 13.32 21.36 -1.62
CA ARG A 172 13.46 22.26 -0.47
C ARG A 172 13.29 23.73 -0.86
N LEU A 173 12.46 24.45 -0.11
CA LEU A 173 12.29 25.90 -0.21
C LEU A 173 13.11 26.57 0.88
N TRP A 174 13.98 27.48 0.46
CA TRP A 174 14.92 28.19 1.31
C TRP A 174 14.60 29.68 1.36
N LEU A 175 14.77 30.27 2.54
CA LEU A 175 14.81 31.71 2.75
C LEU A 175 16.25 32.18 2.74
N LEU A 176 16.59 33.08 1.81
CA LEU A 176 17.86 33.80 1.79
C LEU A 176 17.60 35.22 2.28
N ALA A 177 18.40 35.69 3.24
CA ALA A 177 18.28 37.03 3.79
C ALA A 177 19.59 37.80 3.60
N ALA A 178 19.50 39.06 3.19
CA ALA A 178 20.68 39.91 2.98
C ALA A 178 20.63 41.25 3.75
N ARG A 179 19.45 41.72 4.19
CA ARG A 179 19.32 43.03 4.85
C ARG A 179 18.31 43.02 6.01
N GLY A 180 18.73 43.60 7.15
CA GLY A 180 17.87 43.82 8.32
C GLY A 180 17.70 42.60 9.24
N ASP A 181 16.90 42.79 10.31
CA ASP A 181 16.47 41.69 11.18
C ASP A 181 15.29 40.97 10.54
N VAL A 182 15.57 39.78 9.98
CA VAL A 182 14.58 38.91 9.33
C VAL A 182 14.03 37.84 10.26
N GLN A 183 14.43 37.78 11.53
CA GLN A 183 13.97 36.73 12.46
C GLN A 183 12.43 36.69 12.60
N PRO A 184 11.70 37.83 12.71
CA PRO A 184 10.24 37.81 12.75
C PRO A 184 9.60 37.29 11.44
N LEU A 185 10.23 37.57 10.30
CA LEU A 185 9.83 37.10 8.98
C LEU A 185 10.02 35.58 8.87
N GLU A 186 11.19 35.10 9.27
CA GLU A 186 11.58 33.70 9.25
C GLU A 186 10.59 32.82 10.05
N GLY A 187 10.28 33.19 11.29
CA GLY A 187 9.34 32.44 12.13
C GLY A 187 7.93 32.37 11.53
N ALA A 188 7.43 33.48 10.97
CA ALA A 188 6.13 33.51 10.32
C ALA A 188 6.08 32.68 9.05
N LEU A 189 7.16 32.71 8.24
CA LEU A 189 7.27 31.92 7.01
C LEU A 189 7.37 30.43 7.31
N ILE A 190 8.18 30.02 8.29
CA ILE A 190 8.25 28.61 8.73
C ILE A 190 6.87 28.15 9.16
N ALA A 191 6.19 28.92 10.03
CA ALA A 191 4.85 28.55 10.50
C ALA A 191 3.80 28.50 9.38
N ALA A 192 3.91 29.34 8.35
CA ALA A 192 2.95 29.41 7.26
C ALA A 192 3.21 28.39 6.14
N LEU A 193 4.47 28.03 5.89
CA LEU A 193 4.89 27.27 4.71
C LEU A 193 5.36 25.86 5.04
N ARG A 194 5.48 25.50 6.32
CA ARG A 194 5.86 24.15 6.75
C ARG A 194 5.01 23.10 6.03
N TYR A 195 5.68 22.08 5.52
CA TYR A 195 5.03 20.88 5.03
C TYR A 195 4.80 19.95 6.23
N GLU A 196 3.54 19.68 6.56
CA GLU A 196 3.20 18.67 7.55
C GLU A 196 3.07 17.33 6.83
N LEU A 197 3.95 16.40 7.19
CA LEU A 197 3.91 15.04 6.65
C LEU A 197 2.73 14.32 7.28
N PRO A 198 1.80 13.77 6.47
CA PRO A 198 0.75 12.94 7.03
C PRO A 198 1.38 11.72 7.71
N PRO A 199 0.82 11.22 8.81
CA PRO A 199 1.17 9.90 9.32
C PRO A 199 0.99 8.87 8.21
N VAL A 200 2.01 8.02 8.02
CA VAL A 200 1.98 6.92 7.06
C VAL A 200 2.21 5.62 7.81
N VAL A 201 1.54 4.56 7.36
CA VAL A 201 1.65 3.19 7.90
C VAL A 201 1.96 2.24 6.74
N GLU A 202 2.96 1.37 6.90
CA GLU A 202 3.26 0.30 5.96
C GLU A 202 2.49 -0.97 6.33
N LEU A 203 1.56 -1.39 5.46
CA LEU A 203 0.85 -2.67 5.56
C LEU A 203 1.44 -3.65 4.55
N VAL A 204 1.77 -4.86 4.99
CA VAL A 204 2.07 -5.99 4.09
C VAL A 204 1.00 -7.05 4.25
N ALA A 205 0.33 -7.42 3.15
CA ALA A 205 -0.63 -8.51 3.11
C ALA A 205 -0.09 -9.68 2.29
N VAL A 206 -0.32 -10.91 2.76
CA VAL A 206 0.09 -12.13 2.08
C VAL A 206 -1.11 -12.99 1.69
N GLY A 207 -0.88 -13.91 0.75
CA GLY A 207 -1.87 -14.89 0.30
C GLY A 207 -2.23 -15.96 1.35
N ASP A 208 -2.76 -17.08 0.85
CA ASP A 208 -3.27 -18.17 1.69
C ASP A 208 -2.15 -18.89 2.46
N ILE A 209 -2.35 -19.06 3.76
CA ILE A 209 -1.45 -19.75 4.69
C ILE A 209 -2.13 -21.02 5.20
N MET A 210 -1.63 -22.19 4.79
CA MET A 210 -2.08 -23.51 5.24
C MET A 210 -0.93 -24.23 5.96
N LEU A 211 -1.01 -24.34 7.28
CA LEU A 211 0.05 -24.89 8.16
C LEU A 211 -0.16 -26.37 8.52
N GLY A 212 -1.14 -27.02 7.90
CA GLY A 212 -1.46 -28.44 8.07
C GLY A 212 -0.75 -29.34 7.05
N ARG A 213 -1.17 -30.61 7.01
CA ARG A 213 -0.74 -31.61 6.01
C ARG A 213 0.79 -31.66 5.83
N THR A 214 1.30 -31.41 4.60
CA THR A 214 2.71 -31.49 4.28
C THR A 214 3.50 -30.39 4.98
N VAL A 215 2.94 -29.18 5.06
CA VAL A 215 3.54 -28.07 5.81
C VAL A 215 3.69 -28.43 7.29
N GLY A 216 2.64 -28.99 7.89
CA GLY A 216 2.68 -29.48 9.28
C GLY A 216 3.72 -30.57 9.51
N ARG A 217 3.92 -31.48 8.54
CA ARG A 217 4.99 -32.49 8.60
C ARG A 217 6.38 -31.86 8.51
N LEU A 218 6.56 -30.83 7.69
CA LEU A 218 7.82 -30.10 7.58
C LEU A 218 8.12 -29.33 8.87
N ILE A 219 7.12 -28.66 9.46
CA ILE A 219 7.23 -28.00 10.76
C ILE A 219 7.69 -28.99 11.84
N ALA A 220 7.04 -30.17 11.92
CA ALA A 220 7.38 -31.18 12.93
C ALA A 220 8.76 -31.82 12.71
N GLY A 221 9.22 -31.91 11.46
CA GLY A 221 10.52 -32.49 11.11
C GLY A 221 11.69 -31.50 11.16
N ASP A 222 11.42 -30.20 11.15
CA ASP A 222 12.41 -29.13 11.09
C ASP A 222 12.17 -28.10 12.21
N SER A 223 11.30 -27.11 11.96
CA SER A 223 11.01 -26.02 12.88
C SER A 223 9.69 -25.34 12.53
N VAL A 224 9.01 -24.77 13.53
CA VAL A 224 7.83 -23.89 13.34
C VAL A 224 8.12 -22.68 12.46
N ARG A 225 9.40 -22.35 12.28
CA ARG A 225 9.89 -21.23 11.45
C ARG A 225 10.01 -21.57 9.97
N TYR A 226 10.20 -22.86 9.65
CA TYR A 226 10.49 -23.33 8.29
C TYR A 226 9.59 -22.72 7.19
N PRO A 227 8.26 -22.63 7.37
CA PRO A 227 7.39 -22.08 6.32
C PRO A 227 7.64 -20.61 5.97
N PHE A 228 8.32 -19.86 6.84
CA PHE A 228 8.58 -18.42 6.68
C PHE A 228 10.05 -18.12 6.34
N GLU A 229 10.92 -19.13 6.30
CA GLU A 229 12.36 -18.99 6.06
C GLU A 229 12.75 -18.90 4.58
N GLY A 230 11.79 -18.69 3.69
CA GLY A 230 12.08 -18.50 2.28
C GLY A 230 12.77 -17.15 1.99
N GLU A 231 13.50 -17.11 0.88
CA GLU A 231 14.40 -16.01 0.57
C GLU A 231 13.66 -14.66 0.46
N GLY A 232 14.14 -13.68 1.25
CA GLY A 232 13.65 -12.30 1.22
C GLY A 232 12.34 -12.03 1.96
N ILE A 233 11.68 -13.06 2.51
CA ILE A 233 10.34 -12.92 3.13
C ILE A 233 10.39 -12.18 4.47
N LEU A 234 11.19 -12.66 5.42
CA LEU A 234 11.19 -12.15 6.80
C LEU A 234 11.50 -10.65 6.90
N PRO A 235 12.48 -10.08 6.16
CA PRO A 235 12.73 -8.65 6.23
C PRO A 235 11.54 -7.78 5.82
N ILE A 236 10.65 -8.30 4.96
CA ILE A 236 9.45 -7.57 4.53
C ILE A 236 8.35 -7.68 5.58
N LEU A 237 8.08 -8.88 6.10
CA LEU A 237 7.05 -9.07 7.13
C LEU A 237 7.41 -8.34 8.43
N GLN A 238 8.64 -8.53 8.92
CA GLN A 238 9.10 -7.92 10.17
C GLN A 238 9.42 -6.42 10.05
N GLY A 239 9.57 -5.92 8.82
CA GLY A 239 9.82 -4.50 8.54
C GLY A 239 8.56 -3.67 8.35
N ALA A 240 7.41 -4.32 8.19
CA ALA A 240 6.11 -3.66 8.07
C ALA A 240 5.63 -3.12 9.42
N ASP A 241 4.79 -2.08 9.39
CA ASP A 241 4.10 -1.61 10.58
C ASP A 241 2.93 -2.55 10.95
N VAL A 242 2.32 -3.21 9.94
CA VAL A 242 1.33 -4.28 10.11
C VAL A 242 1.53 -5.35 9.03
N ALA A 243 1.59 -6.63 9.42
CA ALA A 243 1.54 -7.78 8.53
C ALA A 243 0.21 -8.53 8.66
N PHE A 244 -0.46 -8.76 7.52
CA PHE A 244 -1.77 -9.39 7.41
C PHE A 244 -1.74 -10.66 6.55
N GLY A 245 -2.52 -11.69 6.90
CA GLY A 245 -2.66 -12.90 6.07
C GLY A 245 -3.97 -13.66 6.26
N ASN A 246 -4.31 -14.56 5.33
CA ASN A 246 -5.43 -15.49 5.49
C ASN A 246 -4.93 -16.84 6.02
N LEU A 247 -5.31 -17.19 7.26
CA LEU A 247 -4.97 -18.48 7.86
C LEU A 247 -6.04 -19.51 7.49
N GLU A 248 -5.75 -20.30 6.47
CA GLU A 248 -6.67 -21.26 5.85
C GLU A 248 -6.61 -22.65 6.51
N CYS A 249 -6.55 -22.69 7.82
CA CYS A 249 -6.71 -23.91 8.62
C CYS A 249 -6.97 -23.58 10.09
N PRO A 250 -7.73 -24.40 10.83
CA PRO A 250 -7.79 -24.30 12.28
C PRO A 250 -6.46 -24.72 12.90
N ILE A 251 -6.17 -24.12 14.06
CA ILE A 251 -5.05 -24.47 14.93
C ILE A 251 -5.62 -25.15 16.17
N SER A 252 -5.45 -26.46 16.28
CA SER A 252 -5.96 -27.24 17.41
C SER A 252 -5.37 -28.65 17.41
N ASP A 253 -5.26 -29.26 18.59
CA ASP A 253 -5.02 -30.69 18.77
C ASP A 253 -6.33 -31.48 19.00
N ARG A 254 -7.47 -30.79 19.13
CA ARG A 254 -8.82 -31.32 19.39
C ARG A 254 -9.72 -31.31 18.14
N GLY A 255 -10.92 -31.86 18.30
CA GLY A 255 -11.90 -31.99 17.23
C GLY A 255 -11.73 -33.26 16.40
N SER A 256 -12.59 -33.43 15.40
CA SER A 256 -12.56 -34.54 14.46
C SER A 256 -12.85 -34.02 13.05
N PRO A 257 -12.18 -34.56 12.02
CA PRO A 257 -12.34 -34.06 10.67
C PRO A 257 -13.78 -34.23 10.21
N VAL A 258 -14.36 -33.16 9.65
CA VAL A 258 -15.68 -33.23 9.03
C VAL A 258 -15.63 -34.02 7.73
N SER A 259 -16.79 -34.45 7.24
CA SER A 259 -16.90 -35.09 5.92
C SER A 259 -16.75 -34.07 4.79
N LYS A 260 -15.51 -33.81 4.38
CA LYS A 260 -15.11 -32.93 3.27
C LYS A 260 -13.95 -33.55 2.52
N THR A 261 -13.77 -33.22 1.23
CA THR A 261 -12.69 -33.77 0.39
C THR A 261 -11.31 -33.53 1.00
N TYR A 262 -11.10 -32.33 1.54
CA TYR A 262 -9.88 -31.94 2.23
C TYR A 262 -10.24 -31.32 3.57
N THR A 263 -9.55 -31.77 4.61
CA THR A 263 -9.61 -31.18 5.95
C THR A 263 -8.19 -30.81 6.39
N PHE A 264 -8.03 -29.58 6.87
CA PHE A 264 -6.75 -29.05 7.35
C PHE A 264 -6.84 -28.82 8.86
N ARG A 265 -5.73 -29.05 9.55
CA ARG A 265 -5.53 -28.67 10.95
C ARG A 265 -4.04 -28.54 11.19
N ALA A 266 -3.65 -27.41 11.73
CA ALA A 266 -2.29 -27.17 12.18
C ALA A 266 -2.15 -27.50 13.66
N ASP A 267 -0.95 -27.94 14.04
CA ASP A 267 -0.58 -28.15 15.44
C ASP A 267 -0.57 -26.79 16.18
N PRO A 268 -1.01 -26.72 17.45
CA PRO A 268 -0.93 -25.50 18.26
C PRO A 268 0.44 -24.81 18.27
N ALA A 269 1.54 -25.55 18.16
CA ALA A 269 2.88 -24.99 18.08
C ALA A 269 3.09 -24.09 16.85
N ALA A 270 2.28 -24.23 15.79
CA ALA A 270 2.40 -23.42 14.57
C ALA A 270 2.16 -21.92 14.81
N VAL A 271 1.47 -21.55 15.90
CA VAL A 271 1.29 -20.13 16.31
C VAL A 271 2.63 -19.45 16.55
N GLU A 272 3.62 -20.17 17.11
CA GLU A 272 4.95 -19.61 17.35
C GLU A 272 5.63 -19.19 16.04
N GLY A 273 5.39 -19.92 14.95
CA GLY A 273 5.89 -19.57 13.62
C GLY A 273 5.28 -18.28 13.08
N LEU A 274 3.96 -18.12 13.24
CA LEU A 274 3.22 -16.92 12.82
C LEU A 274 3.72 -15.67 13.58
N VAL A 275 3.87 -15.77 14.91
CA VAL A 275 4.39 -14.68 15.74
C VAL A 275 5.84 -14.37 15.38
N TRP A 276 6.68 -15.39 15.21
CA TRP A 276 8.09 -15.20 14.86
C TRP A 276 8.27 -14.53 13.49
N ALA A 277 7.41 -14.85 12.52
CA ALA A 277 7.41 -14.24 11.21
C ALA A 277 7.03 -12.75 11.23
N GLY A 278 6.47 -12.26 12.33
CA GLY A 278 6.00 -10.89 12.48
C GLY A 278 4.59 -10.67 11.94
N MET A 279 3.74 -11.69 11.89
CA MET A 279 2.32 -11.51 11.57
C MET A 279 1.62 -10.75 12.68
N ASP A 280 0.72 -9.82 12.33
CA ASP A 280 -0.06 -9.04 13.30
C ASP A 280 -1.55 -9.38 13.27
N VAL A 281 -2.13 -9.54 12.07
CA VAL A 281 -3.57 -9.77 11.90
C VAL A 281 -3.82 -10.94 10.94
N LEU A 282 -4.68 -11.86 11.34
CA LEU A 282 -5.08 -13.01 10.54
C LEU A 282 -6.58 -12.99 10.24
N SER A 283 -6.93 -13.18 8.98
CA SER A 283 -8.28 -13.59 8.59
C SER A 283 -8.47 -15.08 8.87
N LEU A 284 -9.60 -15.39 9.51
CA LEU A 284 -10.12 -16.75 9.67
C LEU A 284 -11.38 -17.00 8.84
N ALA A 285 -11.86 -16.00 8.09
CA ALA A 285 -13.02 -16.15 7.23
C ALA A 285 -12.65 -16.95 5.98
N ASN A 286 -12.62 -18.27 6.07
CA ASN A 286 -12.40 -19.17 4.96
C ASN A 286 -13.12 -20.51 5.17
N ASN A 287 -13.28 -21.28 4.10
CA ASN A 287 -13.98 -22.56 4.12
C ASN A 287 -13.29 -23.66 4.92
N HIS A 288 -12.09 -23.43 5.47
CA HIS A 288 -11.31 -24.42 6.19
C HIS A 288 -11.33 -24.24 7.72
N LEU A 289 -11.72 -23.08 8.26
CA LEU A 289 -11.78 -22.84 9.71
C LEU A 289 -12.51 -23.95 10.49
N GLY A 290 -13.64 -24.43 9.96
CA GLY A 290 -14.48 -25.43 10.63
C GLY A 290 -14.10 -26.89 10.35
N ASP A 291 -12.98 -27.17 9.68
CA ASP A 291 -12.65 -28.51 9.18
C ASP A 291 -12.57 -29.60 10.27
N TYR A 292 -12.30 -29.23 11.53
CA TYR A 292 -12.25 -30.14 12.68
C TYR A 292 -13.36 -29.87 13.72
N GLY A 293 -14.40 -29.15 13.30
CA GLY A 293 -15.58 -28.84 14.12
C GLY A 293 -15.36 -27.70 15.11
N VAL A 294 -16.42 -27.41 15.87
CA VAL A 294 -16.52 -26.24 16.77
C VAL A 294 -15.42 -26.18 17.82
N ASP A 295 -14.98 -27.33 18.34
CA ASP A 295 -13.88 -27.40 19.30
C ASP A 295 -12.59 -26.79 18.72
N ALA A 296 -12.27 -27.12 17.47
CA ALA A 296 -11.08 -26.59 16.80
C ALA A 296 -11.21 -25.10 16.46
N VAL A 297 -12.42 -24.63 16.15
CA VAL A 297 -12.69 -23.18 15.96
C VAL A 297 -12.43 -22.42 17.25
N TYR A 298 -12.95 -22.92 18.39
CA TYR A 298 -12.76 -22.31 19.70
C TYR A 298 -11.28 -22.27 20.09
N ASP A 299 -10.58 -23.39 19.93
CA ASP A 299 -9.15 -23.47 20.20
C ASP A 299 -8.36 -22.49 19.32
N THR A 300 -8.69 -22.39 18.02
CA THR A 300 -8.03 -21.46 17.10
C THR A 300 -8.17 -20.01 17.58
N LEU A 301 -9.40 -19.57 17.87
CA LEU A 301 -9.66 -18.22 18.38
C LEU A 301 -8.88 -17.94 19.66
N ARG A 302 -8.88 -18.91 20.60
CA ARG A 302 -8.18 -18.80 21.87
C ARG A 302 -6.66 -18.74 21.69
N HIS A 303 -6.08 -19.65 20.90
CA HIS A 303 -4.64 -19.72 20.68
C HIS A 303 -4.07 -18.45 20.05
N LEU A 304 -4.77 -17.87 19.06
CA LEU A 304 -4.35 -16.63 18.42
C LEU A 304 -4.50 -15.42 19.36
N ALA A 305 -5.59 -15.35 20.12
CA ALA A 305 -5.79 -14.27 21.09
C ALA A 305 -4.74 -14.30 22.21
N GLU A 306 -4.41 -15.49 22.74
CA GLU A 306 -3.38 -15.67 23.79
C GLU A 306 -1.96 -15.33 23.30
N SER A 307 -1.69 -15.45 22.00
CA SER A 307 -0.40 -15.08 21.41
C SER A 307 -0.29 -13.61 21.01
N GLY A 308 -1.36 -12.82 21.17
CA GLY A 308 -1.41 -11.42 20.76
C GLY A 308 -1.63 -11.19 19.26
N LEU A 309 -1.99 -12.24 18.49
CA LEU A 309 -2.35 -12.09 17.09
C LEU A 309 -3.78 -11.55 16.97
N GLY A 310 -3.95 -10.50 16.17
CA GLY A 310 -5.24 -9.98 15.78
C GLY A 310 -6.02 -10.99 14.93
N VAL A 311 -7.32 -11.07 15.15
CA VAL A 311 -8.21 -11.99 14.42
C VAL A 311 -9.37 -11.21 13.83
N THR A 312 -9.68 -11.47 12.57
CA THR A 312 -10.85 -10.93 11.89
C THR A 312 -11.60 -12.01 11.11
N GLY A 313 -12.91 -11.81 10.92
CA GLY A 313 -13.77 -12.70 10.13
C GLY A 313 -14.14 -14.02 10.81
N ALA A 314 -13.93 -14.13 12.12
CA ALA A 314 -14.47 -15.21 12.94
C ALA A 314 -14.68 -14.74 14.38
N GLY A 315 -15.58 -15.38 15.10
CA GLY A 315 -15.88 -15.02 16.47
C GLY A 315 -16.81 -16.01 17.15
N GLU A 316 -17.04 -15.81 18.45
CA GLU A 316 -17.92 -16.64 19.27
C GLU A 316 -19.41 -16.47 18.91
N THR A 317 -19.75 -15.37 18.23
CA THR A 317 -21.11 -15.04 17.76
C THR A 317 -21.05 -14.44 16.36
N GLU A 318 -22.20 -14.38 15.68
CA GLU A 318 -22.32 -13.74 14.35
C GLU A 318 -21.88 -12.27 14.37
N ASP A 319 -22.31 -11.51 15.39
CA ASP A 319 -21.92 -10.10 15.56
C ASP A 319 -20.41 -9.97 15.77
N ALA A 320 -19.80 -10.83 16.60
CA ALA A 320 -18.37 -10.83 16.83
C ALA A 320 -17.57 -11.21 15.57
N ALA A 321 -18.08 -12.17 14.78
CA ALA A 321 -17.42 -12.58 13.54
C ALA A 321 -17.42 -11.45 12.49
N HIS A 322 -18.50 -10.65 12.41
CA HIS A 322 -18.62 -9.52 11.49
C HIS A 322 -18.07 -8.19 12.04
N ALA A 323 -17.59 -8.18 13.29
CA ALA A 323 -16.99 -6.98 13.89
C ALA A 323 -15.58 -6.74 13.32
N PRO A 324 -15.17 -5.47 13.14
CA PRO A 324 -13.81 -5.15 12.74
C PRO A 324 -12.82 -5.44 13.87
N HIS A 325 -11.65 -5.97 13.52
CA HIS A 325 -10.46 -5.89 14.36
C HIS A 325 -9.78 -4.55 14.09
N ILE A 326 -9.55 -3.73 15.12
CA ILE A 326 -8.93 -2.41 14.96
C ILE A 326 -7.51 -2.45 15.50
N VAL A 327 -6.56 -2.06 14.64
CA VAL A 327 -5.16 -1.85 15.02
C VAL A 327 -4.89 -0.36 15.02
N GLU A 328 -4.24 0.14 16.08
CA GLU A 328 -3.80 1.53 16.17
C GLU A 328 -2.30 1.58 15.90
N VAL A 329 -1.89 2.32 14.88
CA VAL A 329 -0.48 2.49 14.50
C VAL A 329 -0.18 3.98 14.41
N GLY A 330 0.58 4.47 15.38
CA GLY A 330 0.81 5.91 15.54
C GLY A 330 -0.51 6.65 15.75
N GLU A 331 -0.85 7.54 14.82
CA GLU A 331 -2.09 8.33 14.85
C GLU A 331 -3.22 7.74 13.98
N LEU A 332 -2.96 6.64 13.25
CA LEU A 332 -3.95 6.01 12.38
C LEU A 332 -4.59 4.79 13.04
N ARG A 333 -5.89 4.64 12.79
CA ARG A 333 -6.68 3.47 13.16
C ARG A 333 -7.03 2.69 11.90
N LEU A 334 -6.61 1.43 11.84
CA LEU A 334 -6.85 0.52 10.73
C LEU A 334 -7.89 -0.52 11.15
N ALA A 335 -9.03 -0.58 10.46
CA ALA A 335 -10.05 -1.60 10.69
C ALA A 335 -9.94 -2.74 9.68
N PHE A 336 -9.82 -3.96 10.18
CA PHE A 336 -9.79 -5.19 9.38
C PHE A 336 -11.10 -5.94 9.54
N LEU A 337 -11.79 -6.20 8.43
CA LEU A 337 -12.90 -7.15 8.35
C LEU A 337 -12.55 -8.29 7.40
N ALA A 338 -13.11 -9.46 7.62
CA ALA A 338 -12.96 -10.56 6.67
C ALA A 338 -14.26 -11.34 6.51
N PHE A 339 -14.52 -11.83 5.29
CA PHE A 339 -15.75 -12.55 4.96
C PHE A 339 -15.48 -13.74 4.03
N ASN A 340 -16.33 -14.76 4.11
CA ASN A 340 -16.24 -15.99 3.30
C ASN A 340 -17.56 -16.32 2.60
N GLN A 341 -17.49 -16.67 1.31
CA GLN A 341 -18.62 -17.22 0.57
C GLN A 341 -18.44 -18.69 0.15
N ILE A 342 -17.31 -19.29 0.49
CA ILE A 342 -16.96 -20.65 0.06
C ILE A 342 -17.50 -21.65 1.07
N HIS A 343 -18.22 -22.65 0.54
CA HIS A 343 -18.90 -23.66 1.33
C HIS A 343 -17.93 -24.53 2.16
N PRO A 344 -18.37 -25.03 3.34
CA PRO A 344 -19.77 -25.09 3.78
C PRO A 344 -20.21 -23.90 4.65
N LYS A 345 -21.41 -23.37 4.37
CA LYS A 345 -22.06 -22.32 5.18
C LYS A 345 -22.30 -22.72 6.63
N THR A 346 -22.32 -24.01 6.95
CA THR A 346 -22.47 -24.51 8.33
C THR A 346 -21.31 -24.12 9.25
N PHE A 347 -20.20 -23.60 8.72
CA PHE A 347 -19.10 -23.07 9.52
C PHE A 347 -19.31 -21.62 9.96
N ALA A 348 -20.37 -20.95 9.47
CA ALA A 348 -20.69 -19.60 9.87
C ALA A 348 -21.00 -19.52 11.37
N ALA A 349 -20.55 -18.42 12.01
CA ALA A 349 -20.92 -18.11 13.37
C ALA A 349 -22.43 -17.92 13.46
N THR A 350 -23.01 -18.32 14.59
CA THR A 350 -24.42 -18.10 14.89
C THR A 350 -24.54 -17.54 16.30
N GLY A 351 -25.75 -17.21 16.76
CA GLY A 351 -25.96 -16.83 18.17
C GLY A 351 -25.64 -17.94 19.18
N ALA A 352 -25.41 -19.18 18.74
CA ALA A 352 -25.19 -20.34 19.62
C ALA A 352 -23.84 -21.04 19.43
N LEU A 353 -23.14 -20.80 18.31
CA LEU A 353 -21.91 -21.50 17.95
C LEU A 353 -20.89 -20.51 17.37
N PRO A 354 -19.60 -20.64 17.75
CA PRO A 354 -18.53 -19.86 17.13
C PRO A 354 -18.37 -20.28 15.67
N GLY A 355 -17.84 -19.36 14.85
CA GLY A 355 -17.60 -19.64 13.44
C GLY A 355 -17.09 -18.43 12.68
N LEU A 356 -17.12 -18.54 11.35
CA LEU A 356 -16.68 -17.49 10.44
C LEU A 356 -17.77 -16.48 10.10
N ALA A 357 -17.38 -15.32 9.59
CA ALA A 357 -18.28 -14.33 9.01
C ALA A 357 -18.65 -14.73 7.58
N TRP A 358 -19.89 -15.17 7.39
CA TRP A 358 -20.40 -15.54 6.08
C TRP A 358 -20.75 -14.29 5.26
N MET A 359 -20.45 -14.31 3.96
CA MET A 359 -20.82 -13.21 3.08
C MET A 359 -22.34 -13.12 2.90
N GLU A 360 -22.94 -12.11 3.52
CA GLU A 360 -24.29 -11.62 3.25
C GLU A 360 -24.20 -10.11 2.96
N MET A 361 -24.68 -9.67 1.80
CA MET A 361 -24.41 -8.33 1.27
C MET A 361 -24.80 -7.21 2.23
N GLU A 362 -26.00 -7.30 2.82
CA GLU A 362 -26.51 -6.31 3.75
C GLU A 362 -25.68 -6.26 5.04
N LEU A 363 -25.29 -7.42 5.59
CA LEU A 363 -24.47 -7.49 6.80
C LEU A 363 -23.06 -6.96 6.55
N MET A 364 -22.42 -7.38 5.46
CA MET A 364 -21.09 -6.94 5.07
C MET A 364 -21.04 -5.43 4.89
N THR A 365 -21.92 -4.86 4.06
CA THR A 365 -21.90 -3.41 3.81
C THR A 365 -22.30 -2.59 5.04
N ALA A 366 -23.14 -3.12 5.94
CA ALA A 366 -23.41 -2.49 7.23
C ALA A 366 -22.17 -2.49 8.14
N ALA A 367 -21.44 -3.61 8.20
CA ALA A 367 -20.21 -3.74 8.97
C ALA A 367 -19.11 -2.79 8.45
N VAL A 368 -18.92 -2.69 7.13
CA VAL A 368 -17.97 -1.75 6.51
C VAL A 368 -18.32 -0.30 6.87
N ARG A 369 -19.60 0.10 6.70
CA ARG A 369 -20.04 1.44 7.09
C ARG A 369 -19.83 1.73 8.57
N ALA A 370 -19.96 0.70 9.42
CA ALA A 370 -19.70 0.81 10.85
C ALA A 370 -18.21 1.00 11.14
N ALA A 371 -17.36 0.19 10.51
CA ALA A 371 -15.91 0.29 10.63
C ALA A 371 -15.38 1.65 10.17
N ARG A 372 -15.91 2.21 9.07
CA ARG A 372 -15.51 3.54 8.57
C ARG A 372 -15.77 4.69 9.56
N ARG A 373 -16.68 4.51 10.53
CA ARG A 373 -16.90 5.49 11.61
C ARG A 373 -15.91 5.34 12.77
N LEU A 374 -15.18 4.23 12.82
CA LEU A 374 -14.29 3.87 13.91
C LEU A 374 -12.81 3.93 13.51
N ALA A 375 -12.50 3.95 12.22
CA ALA A 375 -11.14 3.84 11.70
C ALA A 375 -10.92 4.81 10.53
N ASP A 376 -9.67 5.19 10.34
CA ASP A 376 -9.23 6.05 9.23
C ASP A 376 -9.13 5.27 7.93
N VAL A 377 -8.70 4.00 8.03
CA VAL A 377 -8.54 3.07 6.89
C VAL A 377 -9.29 1.78 7.17
N VAL A 378 -10.10 1.34 6.19
CA VAL A 378 -10.90 0.12 6.26
C VAL A 378 -10.40 -0.91 5.23
N ILE A 379 -9.84 -2.00 5.73
CA ILE A 379 -9.28 -3.11 4.95
C ILE A 379 -10.21 -4.33 5.06
N ILE A 380 -10.59 -4.89 3.91
CA ILE A 380 -11.48 -6.04 3.82
C ILE A 380 -10.76 -7.22 3.18
N SER A 381 -10.77 -8.36 3.86
CA SER A 381 -10.33 -9.65 3.29
C SER A 381 -11.54 -10.47 2.83
N CYS A 382 -11.45 -11.06 1.64
CA CYS A 382 -12.55 -11.78 1.04
C CYS A 382 -12.09 -13.15 0.54
N HIS A 383 -12.66 -14.21 1.10
CA HIS A 383 -12.41 -15.58 0.67
C HIS A 383 -13.52 -16.03 -0.28
N TRP A 384 -13.24 -16.05 -1.58
CA TRP A 384 -14.27 -16.04 -2.64
C TRP A 384 -13.78 -16.53 -4.02
N GLY A 385 -14.68 -16.54 -5.00
CA GLY A 385 -14.32 -16.90 -6.37
C GLY A 385 -14.27 -18.40 -6.62
N ILE A 386 -13.45 -18.81 -7.59
CA ILE A 386 -13.34 -20.19 -8.08
C ILE A 386 -11.87 -20.59 -8.05
N GLU A 387 -11.58 -21.74 -7.44
CA GLU A 387 -10.24 -22.33 -7.41
C GLU A 387 -9.63 -22.40 -8.81
N TYR A 388 -8.37 -22.00 -8.92
CA TYR A 388 -7.52 -22.02 -10.12
C TYR A 388 -8.00 -21.14 -11.28
N SER A 389 -9.04 -20.32 -11.09
CA SER A 389 -9.44 -19.33 -12.09
C SER A 389 -8.51 -18.13 -12.04
N ALA A 390 -7.82 -17.84 -13.14
CA ALA A 390 -7.02 -16.61 -13.26
C ALA A 390 -7.87 -15.33 -13.34
N TYR A 391 -9.18 -15.43 -13.62
CA TYR A 391 -10.08 -14.29 -13.79
C TYR A 391 -11.07 -14.18 -12.62
N PRO A 392 -11.28 -12.96 -12.09
CA PRO A 392 -12.32 -12.74 -11.10
C PRO A 392 -13.70 -12.96 -11.72
N THR A 393 -14.60 -13.54 -10.93
CA THR A 393 -15.99 -13.76 -11.33
C THR A 393 -16.79 -12.46 -11.29
N ALA A 394 -17.92 -12.43 -12.02
CA ALA A 394 -18.87 -11.31 -11.95
C ALA A 394 -19.37 -11.04 -10.52
N ASP A 395 -19.47 -12.10 -9.70
CA ASP A 395 -19.91 -11.96 -8.32
C ASP A 395 -18.83 -11.33 -7.43
N GLN A 396 -17.56 -11.73 -7.59
CA GLN A 396 -16.43 -11.06 -6.93
C GLN A 396 -16.42 -9.56 -7.26
N MET A 397 -16.58 -9.20 -8.54
CA MET A 397 -16.61 -7.80 -8.97
C MET A 397 -17.78 -7.02 -8.37
N ARG A 398 -18.97 -7.63 -8.35
CA ARG A 398 -20.17 -7.04 -7.72
C ARG A 398 -20.00 -6.81 -6.22
N ILE A 399 -19.40 -7.77 -5.51
CA ILE A 399 -19.16 -7.66 -4.06
C ILE A 399 -18.09 -6.60 -3.78
N SER A 400 -16.98 -6.61 -4.52
CA SER A 400 -15.93 -5.59 -4.41
C SER A 400 -16.48 -4.17 -4.59
N GLN A 401 -17.32 -3.93 -5.60
CA GLN A 401 -17.98 -2.63 -5.78
C GLN A 401 -18.86 -2.25 -4.58
N ALA A 402 -19.65 -3.19 -4.06
CA ALA A 402 -20.54 -2.91 -2.93
C ALA A 402 -19.76 -2.59 -1.64
N LEU A 403 -18.59 -3.21 -1.44
CA LEU A 403 -17.68 -2.89 -0.33
C LEU A 403 -17.03 -1.51 -0.52
N ALA A 404 -16.61 -1.18 -1.74
CA ALA A 404 -16.12 0.15 -2.09
C ALA A 404 -17.18 1.24 -1.81
N ASP A 405 -18.41 1.04 -2.29
CA ASP A 405 -19.55 1.95 -2.06
C ASP A 405 -19.90 2.09 -0.56
N ALA A 406 -19.54 1.10 0.25
CA ALA A 406 -19.75 1.11 1.69
C ALA A 406 -18.63 1.83 2.48
N GLY A 407 -17.53 2.18 1.82
CA GLY A 407 -16.40 2.92 2.41
C GLY A 407 -15.16 2.08 2.72
N ALA A 408 -14.94 0.96 2.02
CA ALA A 408 -13.67 0.25 2.09
C ALA A 408 -12.57 1.02 1.34
N ASP A 409 -11.35 1.03 1.86
CA ASP A 409 -10.17 1.63 1.20
C ASP A 409 -9.35 0.56 0.46
N LEU A 410 -9.32 -0.67 1.00
CA LEU A 410 -8.58 -1.80 0.45
C LEU A 410 -9.41 -3.09 0.53
N VAL A 411 -9.48 -3.84 -0.57
CA VAL A 411 -10.09 -5.18 -0.62
C VAL A 411 -9.06 -6.19 -1.11
N ILE A 412 -8.85 -7.26 -0.32
CA ILE A 412 -7.83 -8.29 -0.53
C ILE A 412 -8.52 -9.64 -0.67
N GLY A 413 -8.41 -10.25 -1.83
CA GLY A 413 -9.01 -11.54 -2.10
C GLY A 413 -8.09 -12.74 -1.84
N HIS A 414 -8.72 -13.87 -1.55
CA HIS A 414 -8.16 -15.17 -1.20
C HIS A 414 -9.05 -16.28 -1.77
N HIS A 415 -8.59 -17.54 -1.76
CA HIS A 415 -9.26 -18.78 -2.22
C HIS A 415 -8.93 -19.28 -3.63
N PRO A 416 -8.82 -18.46 -4.70
CA PRO A 416 -8.54 -19.00 -6.03
C PRO A 416 -7.21 -19.77 -6.13
N HIS A 417 -6.33 -19.68 -5.13
CA HIS A 417 -5.00 -20.31 -5.10
C HIS A 417 -4.09 -19.88 -6.28
N VAL A 418 -4.46 -18.80 -6.97
CA VAL A 418 -3.70 -18.18 -8.05
C VAL A 418 -3.83 -16.66 -7.93
N VAL A 419 -2.79 -15.92 -8.31
CA VAL A 419 -2.83 -14.46 -8.36
C VAL A 419 -3.82 -14.00 -9.43
N GLN A 420 -4.78 -13.14 -9.06
CA GLN A 420 -5.75 -12.53 -9.97
C GLN A 420 -5.45 -11.04 -10.19
N GLY A 421 -6.15 -10.43 -11.16
CA GLY A 421 -6.05 -9.00 -11.47
C GLY A 421 -6.51 -8.08 -10.34
N VAL A 422 -6.38 -6.78 -10.58
CA VAL A 422 -6.73 -5.70 -9.65
C VAL A 422 -7.80 -4.79 -10.26
N HIS A 423 -8.65 -4.20 -9.44
CA HIS A 423 -9.61 -3.17 -9.87
C HIS A 423 -9.38 -1.88 -9.09
N TYR A 424 -9.48 -0.76 -9.82
CA TYR A 424 -9.41 0.59 -9.30
C TYR A 424 -10.83 1.17 -9.23
N HIS A 425 -11.40 1.21 -8.03
CA HIS A 425 -12.60 2.01 -7.77
C HIS A 425 -12.18 3.45 -7.49
N THR A 426 -13.14 4.36 -7.33
CA THR A 426 -12.86 5.79 -7.13
C THR A 426 -11.91 6.06 -5.95
N GLU A 427 -12.10 5.36 -4.83
CA GLU A 427 -11.31 5.52 -3.60
C GLU A 427 -10.85 4.17 -3.02
N THR A 428 -11.10 3.06 -3.72
CA THR A 428 -10.82 1.70 -3.22
C THR A 428 -9.93 0.94 -4.19
N PHE A 429 -8.85 0.37 -3.66
CA PHE A 429 -8.04 -0.60 -4.39
C PHE A 429 -8.52 -2.03 -4.09
N THR A 430 -8.74 -2.83 -5.12
CA THR A 430 -9.07 -4.26 -4.96
C THR A 430 -8.03 -5.13 -5.65
N VAL A 431 -7.48 -6.10 -4.93
CA VAL A 431 -6.80 -7.26 -5.51
C VAL A 431 -7.69 -8.48 -5.33
N TYR A 432 -8.07 -9.17 -6.41
CA TYR A 432 -9.09 -10.23 -6.30
C TYR A 432 -8.57 -11.55 -5.73
N SER A 433 -7.26 -11.77 -5.80
CA SER A 433 -6.59 -12.92 -5.19
C SER A 433 -5.10 -12.66 -5.11
N LEU A 434 -4.51 -12.83 -3.92
CA LEU A 434 -3.06 -12.88 -3.73
C LEU A 434 -2.46 -14.27 -4.03
N GLY A 435 -3.30 -15.27 -4.28
CA GLY A 435 -2.86 -16.66 -4.45
C GLY A 435 -2.34 -17.26 -3.15
N ASN A 436 -1.51 -18.29 -3.27
CA ASN A 436 -0.94 -18.99 -2.13
C ASN A 436 0.30 -18.26 -1.58
N PHE A 437 0.49 -18.29 -0.27
CA PHE A 437 1.74 -17.86 0.37
C PHE A 437 2.50 -19.04 0.96
N ILE A 438 1.82 -19.84 1.79
CA ILE A 438 2.34 -21.09 2.36
C ILE A 438 1.30 -22.17 2.06
N PHE A 439 1.62 -23.10 1.16
CA PHE A 439 0.68 -24.15 0.77
C PHE A 439 1.42 -25.37 0.18
N ASP A 440 0.77 -26.53 0.21
CA ASP A 440 1.25 -27.79 -0.41
C ASP A 440 0.52 -28.17 -1.72
N ILE A 441 -0.14 -27.20 -2.37
CA ILE A 441 -0.78 -27.39 -3.68
C ILE A 441 0.26 -27.22 -4.78
N ASP A 442 0.60 -28.33 -5.43
CA ASP A 442 1.45 -28.37 -6.62
C ASP A 442 0.66 -29.03 -7.77
N LEU A 443 -0.29 -28.27 -8.32
CA LEU A 443 -1.17 -28.73 -9.40
C LEU A 443 -0.85 -28.05 -10.73
N THR A 444 -0.60 -26.75 -10.69
CA THR A 444 -0.24 -25.92 -11.85
C THR A 444 0.92 -25.00 -11.50
N ALA A 445 1.61 -24.49 -12.53
CA ALA A 445 2.64 -23.46 -12.34
C ALA A 445 2.08 -22.25 -11.59
N GLU A 446 0.84 -21.84 -11.88
CA GLU A 446 0.17 -20.72 -11.22
C GLU A 446 -0.15 -20.99 -9.75
N SER A 447 -0.43 -22.24 -9.35
CA SER A 447 -0.70 -22.58 -7.95
C SER A 447 0.53 -22.53 -7.05
N LEU A 448 1.72 -22.61 -7.66
CA LEU A 448 3.01 -22.38 -7.01
C LEU A 448 3.45 -20.90 -7.06
N GLN A 449 2.54 -19.99 -7.43
CA GLN A 449 2.80 -18.56 -7.51
C GLN A 449 1.83 -17.81 -6.61
N GLY A 450 2.37 -16.90 -5.82
CA GLY A 450 1.61 -15.96 -5.01
C GLY A 450 2.10 -14.55 -5.21
N ALA A 451 1.54 -13.64 -4.43
CA ALA A 451 2.10 -12.31 -4.25
C ALA A 451 1.91 -11.83 -2.82
N MET A 452 2.87 -11.04 -2.34
CA MET A 452 2.66 -10.13 -1.21
C MET A 452 2.20 -8.79 -1.78
N LEU A 453 1.27 -8.14 -1.10
CA LEU A 453 0.86 -6.77 -1.38
C LEU A 453 1.45 -5.87 -0.29
N ARG A 454 2.36 -4.99 -0.67
CA ARG A 454 2.88 -3.92 0.20
C ARG A 454 2.14 -2.63 -0.11
N CYS A 455 1.64 -1.96 0.92
CA CYS A 455 0.90 -0.72 0.82
C CYS A 455 1.48 0.33 1.78
N LEU A 456 1.58 1.57 1.32
CA LEU A 456 1.64 2.71 2.23
C LEU A 456 0.24 3.30 2.38
N LEU A 457 -0.17 3.53 3.62
CA LEU A 457 -1.51 3.98 4.00
C LEU A 457 -1.40 5.32 4.73
N ASP A 458 -2.35 6.23 4.50
CA ASP A 458 -2.57 7.40 5.35
C ASP A 458 -4.06 7.58 5.67
N ALA A 459 -4.43 8.67 6.34
CA ALA A 459 -5.83 8.95 6.70
C ALA A 459 -6.78 9.13 5.50
N THR A 460 -6.26 9.20 4.27
CA THR A 460 -7.01 9.26 3.02
C THR A 460 -7.17 7.90 2.33
N GLY A 461 -6.58 6.83 2.88
CA GLY A 461 -6.64 5.47 2.37
C GLY A 461 -5.29 4.99 1.83
N VAL A 462 -5.32 4.30 0.69
CA VAL A 462 -4.11 3.67 0.10
C VAL A 462 -3.33 4.67 -0.75
N LYS A 463 -2.10 4.98 -0.34
CA LYS A 463 -1.22 5.94 -1.03
C LYS A 463 -0.40 5.32 -2.13
N THR A 464 0.08 4.11 -1.97
CA THR A 464 0.74 3.40 -3.07
C THR A 464 0.71 1.91 -2.80
N VAL A 465 0.81 1.12 -3.86
CA VAL A 465 0.77 -0.34 -3.81
C VAL A 465 1.96 -0.92 -4.55
N GLU A 466 2.43 -2.04 -4.05
CA GLU A 466 3.45 -2.86 -4.68
C GLU A 466 3.07 -4.33 -4.56
N MET A 467 2.91 -4.95 -5.73
CA MET A 467 2.76 -6.39 -5.83
C MET A 467 4.15 -7.02 -5.90
N ILE A 468 4.46 -7.89 -4.95
CA ILE A 468 5.73 -8.62 -4.85
C ILE A 468 5.44 -10.09 -5.14
N PRO A 469 5.64 -10.58 -6.38
CA PRO A 469 5.45 -11.98 -6.71
C PRO A 469 6.36 -12.89 -5.89
N VAL A 470 5.81 -14.00 -5.41
CA VAL A 470 6.53 -15.04 -4.69
C VAL A 470 6.32 -16.39 -5.38
N ALA A 471 7.36 -17.22 -5.39
CA ALA A 471 7.28 -18.62 -5.78
C ALA A 471 7.16 -19.49 -4.54
N ILE A 472 6.37 -20.56 -4.60
CA ILE A 472 6.26 -21.53 -3.51
C ILE A 472 7.22 -22.68 -3.81
N VAL A 473 8.29 -22.76 -3.03
CA VAL A 473 9.34 -23.78 -3.16
C VAL A 473 9.40 -24.55 -1.85
N GLY A 474 9.14 -25.86 -1.88
CA GLY A 474 9.12 -26.66 -0.64
C GLY A 474 8.02 -26.24 0.35
N CYS A 475 6.87 -25.78 -0.16
CA CYS A 475 5.75 -25.26 0.63
C CYS A 475 6.01 -23.95 1.40
N ARG A 476 7.08 -23.20 1.08
CA ARG A 476 7.34 -21.86 1.61
C ARG A 476 7.50 -20.84 0.47
N PRO A 477 7.18 -19.56 0.70
CA PRO A 477 7.30 -18.52 -0.30
C PRO A 477 8.74 -18.03 -0.41
N GLU A 478 9.20 -17.75 -1.62
CA GLU A 478 10.49 -17.10 -1.90
C GLU A 478 10.23 -15.94 -2.88
N ILE A 479 10.83 -14.77 -2.65
CA ILE A 479 10.62 -13.62 -3.55
C ILE A 479 11.15 -13.95 -4.94
N MET A 480 10.33 -13.72 -5.96
CA MET A 480 10.78 -13.88 -7.34
C MET A 480 11.76 -12.77 -7.72
N PRO A 481 12.86 -13.10 -8.42
CA PRO A 481 13.69 -12.09 -9.05
C PRO A 481 12.92 -11.39 -10.19
N PRO A 482 13.30 -10.15 -10.59
CA PRO A 482 12.52 -9.32 -11.50
C PRO A 482 12.11 -9.99 -12.82
N GLU A 483 13.00 -10.77 -13.42
CA GLU A 483 12.75 -11.47 -14.69
C GLU A 483 11.63 -12.52 -14.60
N HIS A 484 11.47 -13.14 -13.43
CA HIS A 484 10.39 -14.10 -13.17
C HIS A 484 9.11 -13.38 -12.70
N ALA A 485 9.26 -12.34 -11.89
CA ALA A 485 8.17 -11.50 -11.42
C ALA A 485 7.39 -10.85 -12.57
N GLU A 486 8.08 -10.44 -13.65
CA GLU A 486 7.49 -9.84 -14.84
C GLU A 486 6.37 -10.72 -15.45
N THR A 487 6.53 -12.05 -15.45
CA THR A 487 5.52 -12.96 -16.00
C THR A 487 4.22 -12.94 -15.19
N VAL A 488 4.32 -12.91 -13.86
CA VAL A 488 3.16 -12.84 -12.96
C VAL A 488 2.48 -11.48 -13.08
N LEU A 489 3.27 -10.40 -13.08
CA LEU A 489 2.76 -9.03 -13.19
C LEU A 489 2.11 -8.76 -14.56
N ALA A 490 2.68 -9.26 -15.65
CA ALA A 490 2.09 -9.16 -16.99
C ALA A 490 0.78 -9.95 -17.10
N ARG A 491 0.68 -11.12 -16.46
CA ARG A 491 -0.59 -11.87 -16.38
C ARG A 491 -1.63 -11.10 -15.58
N MET A 492 -1.26 -10.56 -14.42
CA MET A 492 -2.13 -9.72 -13.59
C MET A 492 -2.66 -8.53 -14.39
N GLU A 493 -1.79 -7.82 -15.11
CA GLU A 493 -2.16 -6.67 -15.94
C GLU A 493 -3.16 -7.03 -17.04
N ARG A 494 -2.90 -8.13 -17.75
CA ARG A 494 -3.82 -8.63 -18.78
C ARG A 494 -5.21 -8.92 -18.19
N VAL A 495 -5.26 -9.61 -17.06
CA VAL A 495 -6.54 -9.91 -16.36
C VAL A 495 -7.22 -8.61 -15.91
N THR A 496 -6.48 -7.65 -15.38
CA THR A 496 -7.00 -6.33 -15.01
C THR A 496 -7.65 -5.63 -16.20
N ARG A 497 -7.00 -5.59 -17.37
CA ARG A 497 -7.56 -4.97 -18.58
C ARG A 497 -8.80 -5.68 -19.09
N GLU A 498 -8.73 -7.00 -19.20
CA GLU A 498 -9.83 -7.81 -19.76
C GLU A 498 -11.06 -7.82 -18.84
N SER A 499 -10.86 -7.69 -17.52
CA SER A 499 -11.94 -7.54 -16.53
C SER A 499 -12.40 -6.10 -16.31
N ARG A 500 -11.90 -5.14 -17.11
CA ARG A 500 -12.22 -3.69 -17.02
C ARG A 500 -11.89 -3.07 -15.68
N GLY A 501 -10.81 -3.53 -15.07
CA GLY A 501 -10.36 -3.06 -13.77
C GLY A 501 -9.60 -1.74 -13.77
N LEU A 502 -9.11 -1.28 -14.93
CA LEU A 502 -8.31 -0.04 -15.03
C LEU A 502 -9.10 1.20 -14.56
N PRO A 503 -8.40 2.25 -14.08
CA PRO A 503 -9.05 3.50 -13.71
C PRO A 503 -9.85 4.07 -14.89
N ALA A 504 -11.09 4.48 -14.65
CA ALA A 504 -11.84 5.25 -15.64
C ALA A 504 -11.21 6.65 -15.76
N PRO A 505 -10.93 7.16 -16.98
CA PRO A 505 -10.54 8.56 -17.16
C PRO A 505 -11.65 9.46 -16.60
N ARG A 506 -11.29 10.46 -15.79
CA ARG A 506 -12.25 11.45 -15.28
C ARG A 506 -12.57 12.54 -16.28
#